data_AF-A0A7C9E7K7-F1
#
_entry.id   AF-A0A7C9E7K7-F1
#
_cell.length_a   1.000
_cell.length_b   1.000
_cell.length_c   1.000
_cell.angle_alpha   90.00
_cell.angle_beta   90.00
_cell.angle_gamma   90.00
#
_symmetry.space_group_name_H-M   'P 1'
#
loop_
_entity.id
_entity.type
_entity.pdbx_description
1 polymer ?
#
loop_
_entity_poly.entity_id
_entity_poly.type
_entity_poly.pdbx_seq_one_letter_code
_entity_poly.pdbx_strand_id
1 'polypeptide(L)'
;MAKRNSGSNDTKKKRKKKSSKKGGPNAVAMKVKSVHKENPFETIWSRRKFDILGKKRKGEDRRIGQARIHAIEKRKKTLLMEYEQSGKASLFLDKRIGEQNDSLAEFDKAILRSQRERQMKIKKTSKYNLSDGEDEEFEGYGEGRDDFDEEVEHDSDDYVDQVNDG
;
A
#
# COMPACT_ATOMS: atom_id res chain seq x y z
N MET A 1 8.49 -41.28 1.87
CA MET A 1 9.87 -41.46 2.38
C MET A 1 10.74 -40.35 1.79
N ALA A 2 11.64 -39.65 2.45
CA ALA A 2 11.97 -39.43 3.87
C ALA A 2 12.92 -38.22 3.89
N LYS A 3 12.79 -37.37 4.92
CA LYS A 3 13.67 -36.23 5.24
C LYS A 3 15.14 -36.65 5.32
N ARG A 4 16.07 -35.75 4.97
CA ARG A 4 17.36 -35.63 5.67
C ARG A 4 17.83 -34.18 5.80
N ASN A 5 17.59 -33.64 6.98
CA ASN A 5 18.41 -32.61 7.61
C ASN A 5 19.72 -33.25 8.07
N SER A 6 20.87 -32.61 7.86
CA SER A 6 22.11 -32.94 8.59
C SER A 6 22.74 -31.64 9.07
N GLY A 7 22.54 -31.32 10.35
CA GLY A 7 23.32 -30.30 11.02
C GLY A 7 24.77 -30.76 11.19
N SER A 8 25.69 -29.81 11.11
CA SER A 8 26.91 -29.87 11.92
C SER A 8 27.18 -28.47 12.47
N ASN A 9 27.03 -28.35 13.78
CA ASN A 9 27.63 -27.28 14.56
C ASN A 9 29.13 -27.52 14.57
N ASP A 10 29.91 -26.55 14.08
CA ASP A 10 31.34 -26.54 14.36
C ASP A 10 31.79 -25.12 14.74
N THR A 11 31.89 -24.93 16.06
CA THR A 11 32.33 -23.72 16.72
C THR A 11 33.83 -23.51 16.49
N LYS A 12 34.22 -22.79 15.44
CA LYS A 12 35.59 -22.28 15.28
C LYS A 12 35.71 -20.81 15.65
N LYS A 13 35.92 -20.62 16.95
CA LYS A 13 36.43 -19.42 17.63
C LYS A 13 37.73 -18.94 16.95
N LYS A 14 37.64 -18.05 15.94
CA LYS A 14 38.81 -17.35 15.38
C LYS A 14 38.96 -15.96 16.01
N ARG A 15 40.15 -15.78 16.57
CA ARG A 15 40.60 -14.69 17.45
C ARG A 15 40.45 -13.32 16.80
N LYS A 16 39.89 -12.35 17.54
CA LYS A 16 39.95 -10.91 17.24
C LYS A 16 41.41 -10.49 17.09
N LYS A 17 41.88 -10.25 15.86
CA LYS A 17 43.07 -9.42 15.63
C LYS A 17 42.64 -7.96 15.83
N LYS A 18 43.04 -7.41 16.97
CA LYS A 18 42.95 -5.98 17.32
C LYS A 18 43.96 -5.25 16.41
N SER A 19 43.56 -4.88 15.20
CA SER A 19 44.36 -3.96 14.39
C SER A 19 44.22 -2.56 14.98
N SER A 20 45.33 -2.11 15.54
CA SER A 20 45.58 -0.77 16.03
C SER A 20 45.04 0.30 15.09
N LYS A 21 44.34 1.28 15.66
CA LYS A 21 44.07 2.59 15.05
C LYS A 21 45.36 3.12 14.41
N LYS A 22 45.36 3.21 13.09
CA LYS A 22 46.12 4.22 12.35
C LYS A 22 45.10 5.02 11.53
N GLY A 23 44.32 5.82 12.25
CA GLY A 23 43.60 6.95 11.64
C GLY A 23 44.64 8.00 11.25
N GLY A 24 45.32 7.79 10.13
CA GLY A 24 46.10 8.83 9.49
C GLY A 24 45.19 9.87 8.84
N PRO A 25 45.66 11.11 8.62
CA PRO A 25 44.84 12.23 8.13
C PRO A 25 44.29 12.06 6.70
N ASN A 26 44.47 10.90 6.07
CA ASN A 26 43.97 10.62 4.72
C ASN A 26 42.58 9.97 4.69
N ALA A 27 42.06 9.46 5.82
CA ALA A 27 40.69 8.94 5.88
C ALA A 27 39.62 10.06 6.00
N VAL A 28 40.03 11.27 6.40
CA VAL A 28 39.15 12.45 6.47
C VAL A 28 39.16 13.24 5.15
N ALA A 29 40.16 13.04 4.30
CA ALA A 29 40.34 13.79 3.04
C ALA A 29 39.51 13.26 1.86
N MET A 30 38.99 12.02 1.90
CA MET A 30 38.23 11.43 0.78
C MET A 30 36.70 11.59 0.87
N LYS A 31 36.23 12.56 1.66
CA LYS A 31 34.85 13.07 1.59
C LYS A 31 34.82 14.58 1.44
N VAL A 32 35.81 15.16 0.77
CA VAL A 32 35.59 16.42 0.08
C VAL A 32 34.71 16.07 -1.12
N LYS A 33 33.39 15.96 -0.88
CA LYS A 33 32.38 16.15 -1.94
C LYS A 33 32.92 17.32 -2.74
N SER A 34 33.08 17.19 -4.05
CA SER A 34 33.42 18.32 -4.89
C SER A 34 32.40 19.41 -4.58
N VAL A 35 32.81 20.36 -3.76
CA VAL A 35 32.01 21.55 -3.46
C VAL A 35 32.18 22.37 -4.73
N HIS A 36 31.51 21.93 -5.80
CA HIS A 36 31.30 22.75 -6.95
C HIS A 36 30.60 23.97 -6.39
N LYS A 37 31.35 25.06 -6.28
CA LYS A 37 30.80 26.36 -5.89
C LYS A 37 29.60 26.57 -6.80
N GLU A 38 28.43 26.75 -6.19
CA GLU A 38 27.23 26.98 -6.98
C GLU A 38 27.50 28.16 -7.90
N ASN A 39 27.22 27.96 -9.19
CA ASN A 39 27.50 28.97 -10.19
C ASN A 39 26.72 30.25 -9.82
N PRO A 40 27.39 31.40 -9.64
CA PRO A 40 26.73 32.64 -9.22
C PRO A 40 25.71 33.16 -10.25
N PHE A 41 25.75 32.67 -11.50
CA PHE A 41 24.80 33.03 -12.54
C PHE A 41 23.47 32.25 -12.48
N GLU A 42 23.39 31.18 -11.69
CA GLU A 42 22.14 30.41 -11.54
C GLU A 42 21.12 31.12 -10.65
N THR A 43 21.59 31.99 -9.75
CA THR A 43 20.78 32.70 -8.77
C THR A 43 20.81 34.19 -9.04
N ILE A 44 19.63 34.78 -9.26
CA ILE A 44 19.48 36.23 -9.34
C ILE A 44 19.08 36.75 -7.97
N TRP A 45 19.86 37.71 -7.48
CA TRP A 45 19.64 38.42 -6.22
C TRP A 45 19.44 39.91 -6.50
N SER A 46 18.56 40.56 -5.74
CA SER A 46 18.32 41.99 -5.84
C SER A 46 18.95 42.73 -4.66
N ARG A 47 19.77 43.76 -4.93
CA ARG A 47 20.33 44.61 -3.86
C ARG A 47 19.24 45.35 -3.10
N ARG A 48 19.35 45.35 -1.77
CA ARG A 48 18.50 46.15 -0.90
C ARG A 48 18.96 47.60 -0.87
N LYS A 49 17.99 48.52 -0.78
CA LYS A 49 18.27 49.95 -0.60
C LYS A 49 18.67 50.30 0.83
N PHE A 50 18.09 49.61 1.82
CA PHE A 50 18.38 49.81 3.25
C PHE A 50 18.41 48.46 3.98
N ASP A 51 19.29 48.37 4.98
CA ASP A 51 19.40 47.20 5.83
C ASP A 51 18.29 47.22 6.91
N ILE A 52 17.76 46.05 7.22
CA ILE A 52 16.72 45.85 8.23
C ILE A 52 17.19 44.64 9.00
N LEU A 53 17.71 44.91 10.20
CA LEU A 53 18.25 43.88 11.08
C LEU A 53 17.18 42.85 11.45
N GLY A 54 17.56 41.58 11.50
CA GLY A 54 16.72 40.50 12.01
C GLY A 54 15.62 39.98 11.08
N LYS A 55 15.45 40.50 9.85
CA LYS A 55 14.43 40.01 8.90
C LYS A 55 15.06 39.37 7.66
N LYS A 56 15.04 38.03 7.58
CA LYS A 56 15.28 37.29 6.33
C LYS A 56 13.99 37.28 5.51
N ARG A 57 14.02 37.75 4.26
CA ARG A 57 12.83 37.71 3.39
C ARG A 57 12.86 36.48 2.49
N LYS A 58 11.73 35.76 2.45
CA LYS A 58 11.51 34.66 1.51
C LYS A 58 11.48 35.25 0.08
N GLY A 59 12.36 34.77 -0.80
CA GLY A 59 12.32 35.10 -2.24
C GLY A 59 13.26 36.21 -2.73
N GLU A 60 14.23 36.66 -1.91
CA GLU A 60 15.33 37.55 -2.35
C GLU A 60 16.25 36.87 -3.35
N ASP A 61 16.48 35.58 -3.16
CA ASP A 61 17.22 34.72 -4.09
C ASP A 61 16.24 33.94 -4.96
N ARG A 62 16.35 34.11 -6.28
CA ARG A 62 15.55 33.37 -7.26
C ARG A 62 16.44 32.59 -8.21
N ARG A 63 16.25 31.27 -8.26
CA ARG A 63 16.92 30.38 -9.21
C ARG A 63 16.13 30.29 -10.52
N ILE A 64 16.28 31.31 -11.36
CA ILE A 64 15.47 31.46 -12.59
C ILE A 64 15.75 30.32 -13.58
N GLY A 65 17.00 29.85 -13.68
CA GLY A 65 17.38 28.73 -14.54
C GLY A 65 16.56 27.47 -14.26
N GLN A 66 16.52 27.04 -13.00
CA GLN A 66 15.72 25.88 -12.57
C GLN A 66 14.23 26.07 -12.82
N ALA A 67 13.68 27.25 -12.51
CA ALA A 67 12.27 27.53 -12.76
C ALA A 67 11.91 27.43 -14.26
N ARG A 68 12.79 27.92 -15.15
CA ARG A 68 12.61 27.79 -16.61
C ARG A 68 12.71 26.35 -17.07
N ILE A 69 13.67 25.57 -16.56
CA ILE A 69 13.82 24.15 -16.87
C ILE A 69 12.54 23.39 -16.50
N HIS A 70 12.05 23.57 -15.26
CA HIS A 70 10.81 22.95 -14.82
C HIS A 70 9.59 23.38 -15.64
N ALA A 71 9.51 24.65 -16.07
CA ALA A 71 8.44 25.11 -16.94
C ALA A 71 8.48 24.42 -18.32
N ILE A 72 9.67 24.22 -18.89
CA ILE A 72 9.86 23.50 -20.15
C ILE A 72 9.50 22.02 -19.98
N GLU A 73 9.95 21.38 -18.91
CA GLU A 73 9.60 19.99 -18.58
C GLU A 73 8.09 19.80 -18.45
N LYS A 74 7.39 20.75 -17.79
CA LYS A 74 5.92 20.73 -17.71
C LYS A 74 5.28 20.81 -19.09
N ARG A 75 5.71 21.72 -19.95
CA ARG A 75 5.19 21.83 -21.34
C ARG A 75 5.45 20.57 -22.16
N LYS A 76 6.60 19.94 -21.99
CA LYS A 76 6.93 18.65 -22.63
C LYS A 76 6.03 17.51 -22.13
N LYS A 77 5.55 17.57 -20.89
CA LYS A 77 4.64 16.56 -20.32
C LYS A 77 3.16 16.85 -20.61
N THR A 78 2.77 18.09 -20.91
CA THR A 78 1.36 18.44 -21.17
C THR A 78 1.15 18.78 -22.64
N LEU A 79 1.54 19.99 -23.06
CA LEU A 79 1.28 20.53 -24.40
C LEU A 79 1.84 19.66 -25.52
N LEU A 80 3.04 19.10 -25.32
CA LEU A 80 3.63 18.22 -26.33
C LEU A 80 2.81 16.92 -26.49
N MET A 81 2.39 16.33 -25.37
CA MET A 81 1.55 15.12 -25.39
C MET A 81 0.19 15.41 -26.02
N GLU A 82 -0.42 16.56 -25.71
CA GLU A 82 -1.68 17.02 -26.30
C GLU A 82 -1.54 17.24 -27.81
N TYR A 83 -0.45 17.86 -28.26
CA TYR A 83 -0.17 18.07 -29.68
C TYR A 83 0.03 16.76 -30.45
N GLU A 84 0.77 15.81 -29.88
CA GLU A 84 0.91 14.46 -30.47
C GLU A 84 -0.44 13.69 -30.52
N GLN A 85 -1.37 14.02 -29.63
CA GLN A 85 -2.70 13.42 -29.59
C GLN A 85 -3.73 14.16 -30.47
N SER A 86 -3.52 15.42 -30.83
CA SER A 86 -4.52 16.21 -31.57
C SER A 86 -4.84 15.65 -32.96
N GLY A 87 -3.90 14.91 -33.56
CA GLY A 87 -4.12 14.21 -34.83
C GLY A 87 -4.76 12.82 -34.69
N LYS A 88 -5.03 12.35 -33.47
CA LYS A 88 -5.56 11.01 -33.19
C LYS A 88 -7.06 11.09 -32.90
N ALA A 89 -7.84 10.19 -33.51
CA ALA A 89 -9.28 10.12 -33.31
C ALA A 89 -9.70 9.34 -32.04
N SER A 90 -8.77 8.63 -31.39
CA SER A 90 -9.06 7.78 -30.22
C SER A 90 -8.05 7.99 -29.09
N LEU A 91 -8.53 7.83 -27.85
CA LEU A 91 -7.74 7.91 -26.62
C LEU A 91 -8.01 6.66 -25.78
N PHE A 92 -6.95 6.09 -25.19
CA PHE A 92 -7.08 4.96 -24.26
C PHE A 92 -7.50 5.49 -22.88
N LEU A 93 -8.63 4.99 -22.37
CA LEU A 93 -9.12 5.31 -21.03
C LEU A 93 -9.03 4.09 -20.13
N ASP A 94 -8.23 4.19 -19.07
CA ASP A 94 -8.12 3.13 -18.07
C ASP A 94 -9.30 3.19 -17.09
N LYS A 95 -10.19 2.20 -17.18
CA LYS A 95 -11.38 2.07 -16.33
C LYS A 95 -11.20 1.07 -15.19
N ARG A 96 -9.97 0.61 -14.93
CA ARG A 96 -9.70 -0.33 -13.85
C ARG A 96 -10.02 0.32 -12.50
N ILE A 97 -10.56 -0.49 -11.58
CA ILE A 97 -10.97 0.00 -10.25
C ILE A 97 -9.73 0.45 -9.47
N GLY A 98 -9.84 1.64 -8.86
CA GLY A 98 -8.79 2.23 -8.04
C GLY A 98 -7.63 2.86 -8.82
N GLU A 99 -7.59 2.77 -10.15
CA GLU A 99 -6.49 3.36 -10.95
C GLU A 99 -6.43 4.89 -10.81
N GLN A 100 -7.58 5.56 -10.90
CA GLN A 100 -7.70 7.02 -10.79
C GLN A 100 -7.54 7.58 -9.37
N ASN A 101 -7.43 6.71 -8.35
CA ASN A 101 -7.34 7.12 -6.96
C ASN A 101 -5.89 6.97 -6.46
N ASP A 102 -5.18 8.08 -6.40
CA ASP A 102 -3.79 8.14 -5.90
C ASP A 102 -3.64 7.87 -4.40
N SER A 103 -4.76 7.87 -3.66
CA SER A 103 -4.78 7.59 -2.21
C SER A 103 -4.66 6.11 -1.85
N LEU A 104 -4.97 5.21 -2.78
CA LEU A 104 -4.92 3.75 -2.54
C LEU A 104 -3.53 3.21 -2.88
N ALA A 105 -3.01 2.33 -2.03
CA ALA A 105 -1.80 1.58 -2.35
C ALA A 105 -2.06 0.58 -3.49
N GLU A 106 -1.01 0.20 -4.23
CA GLU A 106 -1.12 -0.73 -5.37
C GLU A 106 -1.77 -2.06 -4.97
N PHE A 107 -1.44 -2.56 -3.78
CA PHE A 107 -2.01 -3.79 -3.24
C PHE A 107 -3.53 -3.68 -3.00
N ASP A 108 -3.98 -2.56 -2.44
CA ASP A 108 -5.41 -2.31 -2.18
C ASP A 108 -6.19 -2.18 -3.48
N LYS A 109 -5.60 -1.54 -4.51
CA LYS A 109 -6.16 -1.49 -5.87
C LYS A 109 -6.34 -2.91 -6.42
N ALA A 110 -5.38 -3.80 -6.23
CA ALA A 110 -5.47 -5.19 -6.68
C ALA A 110 -6.55 -5.99 -5.92
N ILE A 111 -6.67 -5.80 -4.60
CA ILE A 111 -7.74 -6.42 -3.80
C ILE A 111 -9.11 -5.99 -4.31
N LEU A 112 -9.34 -4.69 -4.51
CA LEU A 112 -10.62 -4.17 -4.99
C LEU A 112 -10.99 -4.74 -6.37
N ARG A 113 -10.01 -4.91 -7.26
CA ARG A 113 -10.21 -5.57 -8.56
C ARG A 113 -10.63 -7.03 -8.38
N SER A 114 -9.93 -7.78 -7.52
CA SER A 114 -10.25 -9.18 -7.25
C SER A 114 -11.62 -9.36 -6.61
N GLN A 115 -11.97 -8.52 -5.64
CA GLN A 115 -13.28 -8.53 -4.99
C GLN A 115 -14.40 -8.24 -5.99
N ARG A 116 -14.23 -7.22 -6.85
CA ARG A 116 -15.20 -6.91 -7.92
C ARG A 116 -15.37 -8.09 -8.87
N GLU A 117 -14.27 -8.71 -9.30
CA GLU A 117 -14.30 -9.88 -10.17
C GLU A 117 -15.08 -11.03 -9.53
N ARG A 118 -14.79 -11.37 -8.27
CA ARG A 118 -15.52 -12.39 -7.50
C ARG A 118 -17.00 -12.06 -7.39
N GLN A 119 -17.35 -10.82 -7.04
CA GLN A 119 -18.75 -10.38 -6.97
C GLN A 119 -19.45 -10.48 -8.33
N MET A 120 -18.78 -10.14 -9.43
CA MET A 120 -19.37 -10.27 -10.78
C MET A 120 -19.54 -11.72 -11.20
N LYS A 121 -18.68 -12.64 -10.76
CA LYS A 121 -18.84 -14.09 -10.97
C LYS A 121 -20.02 -14.64 -10.16
N ILE A 122 -20.11 -14.29 -8.88
CA ILE A 122 -21.22 -14.70 -8.00
C ILE A 122 -22.56 -14.16 -8.51
N LYS A 123 -22.63 -12.89 -8.93
CA LYS A 123 -23.86 -12.30 -9.49
C LYS A 123 -24.27 -12.88 -10.86
N LYS A 124 -23.39 -13.67 -11.49
CA LYS A 124 -23.65 -14.38 -12.76
C LYS A 124 -24.11 -15.81 -12.54
N THR A 125 -24.67 -16.14 -11.37
CA THR A 125 -25.66 -17.23 -11.23
C THR A 125 -26.93 -16.84 -12.01
N SER A 126 -26.76 -16.77 -13.32
CA SER A 126 -27.69 -16.92 -14.43
C SER A 126 -29.16 -16.51 -14.26
N LYS A 127 -29.65 -15.73 -15.23
CA LYS A 127 -31.09 -15.72 -15.58
C LYS A 127 -31.55 -17.02 -16.27
N TYR A 128 -30.62 -17.90 -16.65
CA TYR A 128 -30.85 -19.09 -17.47
C TYR A 128 -30.14 -20.37 -16.98
N ASN A 129 -29.58 -20.44 -15.77
CA ASN A 129 -29.40 -21.75 -15.12
C ASN A 129 -30.81 -22.09 -14.69
N LEU A 130 -31.53 -22.69 -15.64
CA LEU A 130 -32.52 -23.67 -15.26
C LEU A 130 -31.74 -24.62 -14.34
N SER A 131 -32.24 -24.78 -13.11
CA SER A 131 -31.93 -25.97 -12.34
C SER A 131 -32.20 -27.12 -13.29
N ASP A 132 -31.15 -27.69 -13.88
CA ASP A 132 -31.28 -29.05 -14.36
C ASP A 132 -31.61 -29.81 -13.09
N GLY A 133 -32.86 -30.27 -13.00
CA GLY A 133 -33.37 -30.85 -11.77
C GLY A 133 -32.43 -31.97 -11.35
N GLU A 134 -32.12 -32.01 -10.06
CA GLU A 134 -31.20 -32.93 -9.38
C GLU A 134 -29.89 -32.24 -8.93
N ASP A 135 -29.98 -31.76 -7.68
CA ASP A 135 -28.94 -31.87 -6.66
C ASP A 135 -27.71 -30.95 -6.77
N GLU A 136 -27.81 -29.78 -6.15
CA GLU A 136 -26.67 -29.23 -5.42
C GLU A 136 -27.16 -28.59 -4.13
N GLU A 137 -27.47 -29.46 -3.17
CA GLU A 137 -27.52 -29.13 -1.75
C GLU A 137 -26.16 -28.54 -1.35
N PHE A 138 -26.09 -27.22 -1.29
CA PHE A 138 -24.94 -26.51 -0.73
C PHE A 138 -24.96 -26.68 0.80
N GLU A 139 -24.62 -27.88 1.28
CA GLU A 139 -24.21 -28.13 2.65
C GLU A 139 -22.80 -27.54 2.85
N GLY A 140 -22.76 -26.25 3.14
CA GLY A 140 -21.52 -25.47 3.14
C GLY A 140 -21.44 -24.37 4.18
N TYR A 141 -22.07 -24.54 5.35
CA TYR A 141 -21.76 -23.76 6.56
C TYR A 141 -21.74 -24.68 7.78
N GLY A 142 -20.61 -25.38 7.94
CA GLY A 142 -20.22 -25.93 9.23
C GLY A 142 -19.67 -24.83 10.13
N GLU A 143 -20.52 -24.26 10.99
CA GLU A 143 -20.11 -23.74 12.30
C GLU A 143 -21.19 -24.14 13.32
N GLY A 144 -20.80 -25.03 14.23
CA GLY A 144 -21.67 -25.84 15.07
C GLY A 144 -22.61 -25.08 16.00
N ARG A 145 -23.90 -25.40 15.89
CA ARG A 145 -24.83 -25.41 17.01
C ARG A 145 -25.36 -26.83 17.11
N ASP A 146 -24.83 -27.53 18.11
CA ASP A 146 -25.23 -28.87 18.50
C ASP A 146 -26.27 -28.65 19.59
N ASP A 147 -27.54 -28.66 19.19
CA ASP A 147 -28.69 -28.30 20.04
C ASP A 147 -29.09 -29.46 21.00
N PHE A 148 -28.18 -30.41 21.21
CA PHE A 148 -28.40 -31.66 21.95
C PHE A 148 -28.27 -31.52 23.48
N ASP A 149 -28.13 -30.29 23.99
CA ASP A 149 -27.95 -29.98 25.43
C ASP A 149 -29.08 -29.11 26.00
N GLU A 150 -30.27 -29.10 25.38
CA GLU A 150 -31.48 -28.57 26.03
C GLU A 150 -32.01 -29.61 27.01
N GLU A 151 -31.48 -29.56 28.24
CA GLU A 151 -31.92 -30.33 29.40
C GLU A 151 -33.42 -30.08 29.64
N VAL A 152 -34.25 -31.03 29.23
CA VAL A 152 -35.67 -31.08 29.56
C VAL A 152 -35.77 -31.38 31.06
N GLU A 153 -36.02 -30.34 31.86
CA GLU A 153 -36.43 -30.50 33.27
C GLU A 153 -37.72 -31.32 33.31
N HIS A 154 -37.57 -32.60 33.64
CA HIS A 154 -38.66 -33.51 33.90
C HIS A 154 -39.05 -33.37 35.38
N ASP A 155 -39.79 -32.32 35.71
CA ASP A 155 -40.44 -32.22 37.02
C ASP A 155 -41.57 -33.25 37.07
N SER A 156 -41.20 -34.41 37.59
CA SER A 156 -42.08 -35.52 37.92
C SER A 156 -42.51 -35.39 39.39
N ASP A 157 -43.84 -35.40 39.53
CA ASP A 157 -44.62 -35.83 40.67
C ASP A 157 -44.71 -34.89 41.90
N ASP A 158 -45.90 -34.33 42.12
CA ASP A 158 -46.64 -34.68 43.34
C ASP A 158 -48.16 -34.48 43.20
N TYR A 159 -48.86 -35.55 43.53
CA TYR A 159 -50.30 -35.76 43.53
C TYR A 159 -50.92 -35.11 44.78
N VAL A 160 -51.94 -34.27 44.65
CA VAL A 160 -52.94 -34.12 45.73
C VAL A 160 -54.33 -33.88 45.15
N ASP A 161 -55.15 -34.93 45.27
CA ASP A 161 -56.60 -34.94 45.17
C ASP A 161 -57.21 -34.08 46.28
N GLN A 162 -58.19 -33.24 45.92
CA GLN A 162 -59.23 -32.78 46.82
C GLN A 162 -60.48 -32.36 46.04
N VAL A 163 -61.34 -33.35 45.79
CA VAL A 163 -62.80 -33.20 45.80
C VAL A 163 -63.27 -32.41 47.04
N ASN A 164 -64.09 -31.36 46.89
CA ASN A 164 -65.53 -31.39 47.22
C ASN A 164 -66.23 -30.01 47.11
N ASP A 165 -67.36 -30.04 46.40
CA ASP A 165 -68.65 -29.33 46.53
C ASP A 165 -68.80 -27.86 46.98
N GLY A 166 -69.59 -27.14 46.19
CA GLY A 166 -70.26 -25.86 46.49
C GLY A 166 -71.05 -25.34 45.31
#